data_AF-A0A812K511-F1
#
_entry.id   AF-A0A812K511-F1
#
_cell.length_a   1.000
_cell.length_b   1.000
_cell.length_c   1.000
_cell.angle_alpha   90.00
_cell.angle_beta   90.00
_cell.angle_gamma   90.00
#
_symmetry.space_group_name_H-M   'P 1'
#
loop_
_entity.id
_entity.type
_entity.pdbx_description
1 polymer ?
#
loop_
_entity_poly.entity_id
_entity_poly.type
_entity_poly.pdbx_seq_one_letter_code
_entity_poly.pdbx_strand_id
1 'polypeptide(L)'
;MATGRWELVEVDDFVPCTMEDDWSDIPYEEQADGTRVYNYKDVYTESGAKRLRKKWVPLFGRPNGRQVWALILEKAMAKFVGSYANLSGGTEPFALMALTGFPVVYVFQRPAIDDAETAAFKNHWEWKGAQYGSRTNTGIGSSRLSHVPDDLLDEEIWEKVVSYIARTCPVTASITRFPAAKAVRDYYRPDGLISGHAYAVLDAREVILHNDQGRRNVPLRLVALKNPHGDWKAEGGTFSSTWLGEWGHQSDRWQRHPEVGTGKAIFSMKGSRAPCRLFPLTIRSSWWFKSIQKLKQH
;
A
#
# COMPACT_ATOMS: atom_id res chain seq x y z
N MET A 1 -24.02 -12.15 22.54
CA MET A 1 -23.38 -11.86 21.24
C MET A 1 -23.52 -10.38 20.98
N ALA A 2 -22.44 -9.65 20.70
CA ALA A 2 -22.54 -8.25 20.33
C ALA A 2 -23.33 -8.14 19.02
N THR A 3 -24.45 -7.43 19.03
CA THR A 3 -25.22 -7.18 17.81
C THR A 3 -24.52 -6.09 17.02
N GLY A 4 -24.05 -6.43 15.81
CA GLY A 4 -23.52 -5.43 14.88
C GLY A 4 -24.63 -4.45 14.52
N ARG A 5 -24.42 -3.16 14.79
CA ARG A 5 -25.34 -2.08 14.41
C ARG A 5 -24.54 -0.89 13.90
N TRP A 6 -25.13 -0.15 12.99
CA TRP A 6 -24.60 1.17 12.62
C TRP A 6 -24.71 2.11 13.82
N GLU A 7 -23.63 2.84 14.10
CA GLU A 7 -23.53 3.80 15.20
C GLU A 7 -23.15 5.16 14.61
N LEU A 8 -23.90 6.19 14.99
CA LEU A 8 -23.54 7.57 14.66
C LEU A 8 -22.45 8.03 15.61
N VAL A 9 -21.31 8.45 15.06
CA VAL A 9 -20.18 8.98 15.83
C VAL A 9 -20.03 10.47 15.55
N GLU A 10 -20.49 11.29 16.48
CA GLU A 10 -20.35 12.75 16.37
C GLU A 10 -18.96 13.19 16.85
N VAL A 11 -18.31 14.06 16.09
CA VAL A 11 -17.02 14.67 16.44
C VAL A 11 -17.05 16.15 16.09
N ASP A 12 -16.39 16.97 16.90
CA ASP A 12 -16.05 18.35 16.54
C ASP A 12 -14.88 18.37 15.53
N ASP A 13 -14.55 19.55 15.02
CA ASP A 13 -13.50 19.79 14.03
C ASP A 13 -12.11 20.12 14.60
N PHE A 14 -11.90 20.00 15.92
CA PHE A 14 -10.56 20.12 16.51
C PHE A 14 -9.71 18.90 16.14
N VAL A 15 -8.79 19.10 15.20
CA VAL A 15 -7.81 18.08 14.78
C VAL A 15 -6.50 18.26 15.56
N PRO A 16 -5.91 17.19 16.12
CA PRO A 16 -4.59 17.27 16.72
C PRO A 16 -3.53 17.73 15.71
N CYS A 17 -2.81 18.81 16.05
CA CYS A 17 -1.81 19.42 15.17
C CYS A 17 -0.50 19.69 15.93
N THR A 18 0.61 19.71 15.18
CA THR A 18 1.93 20.13 15.63
C THR A 18 2.32 21.44 14.97
N MET A 19 3.19 22.22 15.63
CA MET A 19 3.79 23.41 15.04
C MET A 19 5.11 23.06 14.39
N GLU A 20 5.14 23.08 13.07
CA GLU A 20 6.32 22.75 12.25
C GLU A 20 6.86 24.00 11.55
N ASP A 21 8.15 23.96 11.18
CA ASP A 21 8.78 25.00 10.37
C ASP A 21 8.15 25.01 8.96
N ASP A 22 7.76 26.19 8.48
CA ASP A 22 7.21 26.36 7.14
C ASP A 22 8.29 26.71 6.13
N TRP A 23 8.62 25.74 5.29
CA TRP A 23 9.63 25.84 4.23
C TRP A 23 9.07 26.29 2.87
N SER A 24 7.76 26.56 2.77
CA SER A 24 7.07 26.75 1.49
C SER A 24 7.58 27.93 0.67
N ASP A 25 8.03 29.00 1.34
CA ASP A 25 8.48 30.25 0.71
C ASP A 25 10.01 30.38 0.64
N ILE A 26 10.77 29.37 1.07
CA ILE A 26 12.24 29.45 1.14
C ILE A 26 12.83 28.97 -0.19
N PRO A 27 13.64 29.79 -0.88
CA PRO A 27 14.31 29.38 -2.09
C PRO A 27 15.29 28.24 -1.81
N TYR A 28 15.34 27.26 -2.72
CA TYR A 28 16.24 26.11 -2.63
C TYR A 28 16.80 25.73 -4.00
N GLU A 29 17.97 25.10 -3.97
CA GLU A 29 18.55 24.41 -5.12
C GLU A 29 18.33 22.91 -4.96
N GLU A 30 17.80 22.25 -6.00
CA GLU A 30 17.58 20.81 -5.99
C GLU A 30 18.77 20.10 -6.65
N GLN A 31 19.42 19.21 -5.92
CA GLN A 31 20.52 18.40 -6.44
C GLN A 31 20.00 17.25 -7.31
N ALA A 32 20.90 16.60 -8.07
CA ALA A 32 20.55 15.50 -8.97
C ALA A 32 19.93 14.27 -8.28
N ASP A 33 20.12 14.15 -6.97
CA ASP A 33 19.55 13.10 -6.11
C ASP A 33 18.17 13.48 -5.53
N GLY A 34 17.67 14.69 -5.80
CA GLY A 34 16.41 15.23 -5.26
C GLY A 34 16.56 15.92 -3.89
N THR A 35 17.78 16.04 -3.36
CA THR A 35 18.04 16.73 -2.10
C THR A 35 17.90 18.24 -2.28
N ARG A 36 17.10 18.89 -1.42
CA ARG A 36 16.92 20.35 -1.42
C ARG A 36 17.99 21.02 -0.55
N VAL A 37 18.74 21.92 -1.13
CA VAL A 37 19.76 22.72 -0.44
C VAL A 37 19.25 24.15 -0.30
N TYR A 38 19.19 24.63 0.93
CA TYR A 38 18.73 25.98 1.26
C TYR A 38 19.93 26.88 1.56
N ASN A 39 19.85 28.14 1.17
CA ASN A 39 20.87 29.12 1.54
C ASN A 39 20.75 29.48 3.03
N TYR A 40 21.88 29.50 3.74
CA TYR A 40 21.92 29.82 5.16
C TYR A 40 21.26 31.17 5.49
N LYS A 41 21.47 32.20 4.65
CA LYS A 41 20.95 33.57 4.89
C LYS A 41 19.42 33.66 4.80
N ASP A 42 18.80 32.74 4.07
CA ASP A 42 17.35 32.69 3.89
C ASP A 42 16.66 31.95 5.06
N VAL A 43 17.39 31.04 5.71
CA VAL A 43 16.88 30.22 6.82
C VAL A 43 17.22 30.80 8.19
N TYR A 44 18.39 31.41 8.34
CA TYR A 44 18.94 31.83 9.63
C TYR A 44 19.27 33.33 9.67
N THR A 45 19.17 33.94 10.86
CA THR A 45 19.71 35.28 11.15
C THR A 45 21.22 35.23 11.32
N GLU A 46 21.89 36.38 11.32
CA GLU A 46 23.34 36.48 11.64
C GLU A 46 23.68 35.94 13.04
N SER A 47 22.72 35.97 13.96
CA SER A 47 22.81 35.38 15.31
C SER A 47 22.52 33.88 15.36
N GLY A 48 22.22 33.23 14.22
CA GLY A 48 21.94 31.79 14.13
C GLY A 48 20.50 31.38 14.47
N ALA A 49 19.57 32.31 14.68
CA ALA A 49 18.17 32.00 14.93
C ALA A 49 17.42 31.71 13.62
N LYS A 50 16.51 30.72 13.62
CA LYS A 50 15.67 30.40 12.44
C LYS A 50 14.70 31.54 12.14
N ARG A 51 14.63 31.97 10.89
CA ARG A 51 13.68 32.98 10.37
C ARG A 51 12.40 32.37 9.80
N LEU A 52 12.27 31.05 9.87
CA LEU A 52 11.14 30.31 9.31
C LEU A 52 9.85 30.64 10.06
N ARG A 53 8.77 30.84 9.30
CA ARG A 53 7.43 30.93 9.88
C ARG A 53 7.06 29.56 10.43
N LYS A 54 6.22 29.52 11.45
CA LYS A 54 5.64 28.28 11.96
C LYS A 54 4.27 28.08 11.33
N LYS A 55 3.91 26.84 11.02
CA LYS A 55 2.58 26.45 10.58
C LYS A 55 2.04 25.28 11.39
N TRP A 56 0.73 25.24 11.56
CA TRP A 56 0.04 24.09 12.11
C TRP A 56 -0.06 22.98 11.06
N VAL A 57 0.39 21.79 11.42
CA VAL A 57 0.35 20.59 10.57
C VAL A 57 -0.41 19.49 11.30
N PRO A 58 -1.36 18.78 10.67
CA PRO A 58 -2.01 17.64 11.28
C PRO A 58 -1.00 16.60 11.77
N LEU A 59 -1.21 16.12 13.01
CA LEU A 59 -0.28 15.19 13.65
C LEU A 59 -0.31 13.80 13.01
N PHE A 60 -1.49 13.31 12.61
CA PHE A 60 -1.70 11.96 12.06
C PHE A 60 -1.80 11.99 10.53
N GLY A 61 -2.98 11.70 9.95
CA GLY A 61 -3.18 11.77 8.51
C GLY A 61 -2.81 13.13 7.93
N ARG A 62 -2.07 13.14 6.81
CA ARG A 62 -1.67 14.36 6.08
C ARG A 62 -2.16 14.28 4.64
N PRO A 63 -3.48 14.38 4.40
CA PRO A 63 -4.02 14.28 3.05
C PRO A 63 -3.55 15.46 2.20
N ASN A 64 -3.38 15.24 0.91
CA ASN A 64 -2.89 16.27 0.00
C ASN A 64 -3.96 17.35 -0.23
N GLY A 65 -3.57 18.62 -0.05
CA GLY A 65 -4.44 19.77 -0.23
C GLY A 65 -5.47 19.94 0.89
N ARG A 66 -6.59 20.60 0.59
CA ARG A 66 -7.62 20.97 1.57
C ARG A 66 -8.68 19.87 1.77
N GLN A 67 -8.23 18.62 1.99
CA GLN A 67 -9.12 17.45 2.13
C GLN A 67 -9.42 17.15 3.62
N VAL A 68 -10.15 18.06 4.28
CA VAL A 68 -10.45 17.98 5.72
C VAL A 68 -11.26 16.74 6.10
N TRP A 69 -12.11 16.24 5.20
CA TRP A 69 -12.99 15.09 5.45
C TRP A 69 -12.23 13.84 5.93
N ALA A 70 -11.01 13.60 5.42
CA ALA A 70 -10.21 12.44 5.80
C ALA A 70 -9.70 12.55 7.25
N LEU A 71 -9.34 13.76 7.69
CA LEU A 71 -8.92 14.03 9.06
C LEU A 71 -10.08 13.81 10.05
N ILE A 72 -11.27 14.29 9.67
CA ILE A 72 -12.47 14.15 10.49
C ILE A 72 -12.92 12.69 10.56
N LEU A 73 -12.82 11.95 9.45
CA LEU A 73 -13.12 10.52 9.43
C LEU A 73 -12.13 9.72 10.29
N GLU A 74 -10.83 10.01 10.21
CA GLU A 74 -9.82 9.41 11.07
C GLU A 74 -10.10 9.70 12.56
N LYS A 75 -10.48 10.94 12.90
CA LYS A 75 -10.88 11.32 14.25
C LYS A 75 -12.15 10.59 14.72
N ALA A 76 -13.15 10.46 13.86
CA ALA A 76 -14.37 9.73 14.17
C ALA A 76 -14.06 8.24 14.42
N MET A 77 -13.20 7.63 13.60
CA MET A 77 -12.75 6.26 13.83
C MET A 77 -11.95 6.14 15.13
N ALA A 78 -11.05 7.10 15.43
CA ALA A 78 -10.32 7.14 16.70
C ALA A 78 -11.28 7.20 17.90
N LYS A 79 -12.32 8.04 17.85
CA LYS A 79 -13.36 8.09 18.88
C LYS A 79 -14.14 6.78 18.98
N PHE A 80 -14.48 6.16 17.84
CA PHE A 80 -15.18 4.89 17.78
C PHE A 80 -14.42 3.75 18.47
N VAL A 81 -13.10 3.68 18.26
CA VAL A 81 -12.22 2.68 18.90
C VAL A 81 -11.69 3.12 20.28
N GLY A 82 -12.01 4.34 20.72
CA GLY A 82 -11.70 4.90 22.04
C GLY A 82 -10.53 5.88 22.08
N SER A 83 -9.55 5.79 21.18
CA SER A 83 -8.47 6.79 21.04
C SER A 83 -7.72 6.64 19.72
N TYR A 84 -6.92 7.66 19.35
CA TYR A 84 -5.96 7.53 18.23
C TYR A 84 -4.92 6.43 18.46
N ALA A 85 -4.52 6.19 19.72
CA ALA A 85 -3.56 5.14 20.05
C ALA A 85 -4.11 3.74 19.71
N ASN A 86 -5.42 3.52 19.86
CA ASN A 86 -6.07 2.25 19.53
C ASN A 86 -6.20 2.00 18.01
N LEU A 87 -6.01 3.02 17.17
CA LEU A 87 -5.90 2.83 15.71
C LEU A 87 -4.55 2.21 15.33
N SER A 88 -3.51 2.44 16.12
CA SER A 88 -2.19 1.87 15.88
C SER A 88 -2.24 0.34 16.04
N GLY A 89 -1.72 -0.38 15.05
CA GLY A 89 -1.79 -1.85 15.01
C GLY A 89 -3.16 -2.41 14.63
N GLY A 90 -4.10 -1.56 14.21
CA GLY A 90 -5.33 -2.01 13.57
C GLY A 90 -5.06 -2.75 12.26
N THR A 91 -5.97 -3.67 11.92
CA THR A 91 -5.85 -4.50 10.71
C THR A 91 -6.86 -4.08 9.65
N GLU A 92 -6.54 -4.31 8.38
CA GLU A 92 -7.40 -3.98 7.24
C GLU A 92 -8.79 -4.62 7.36
N PRO A 93 -8.93 -5.90 7.76
CA PRO A 93 -10.24 -6.51 7.95
C PRO A 93 -11.11 -5.81 8.99
N PHE A 94 -10.53 -5.28 10.07
CA PHE A 94 -11.30 -4.52 11.07
C PHE A 94 -11.88 -3.24 10.45
N ALA A 95 -11.04 -2.48 9.74
CA ALA A 95 -11.46 -1.25 9.10
C ALA A 95 -12.55 -1.50 8.04
N LEU A 96 -12.39 -2.56 7.24
CA LEU A 96 -13.39 -2.96 6.25
C LEU A 96 -14.73 -3.29 6.89
N MET A 97 -14.76 -4.09 7.97
CA MET A 97 -16.01 -4.40 8.66
C MET A 97 -16.65 -3.16 9.30
N ALA A 98 -15.86 -2.31 9.95
CA ALA A 98 -16.35 -1.08 10.58
C ALA A 98 -16.97 -0.10 9.57
N LEU A 99 -16.45 -0.06 8.33
CA LEU A 99 -16.91 0.87 7.29
C LEU A 99 -17.98 0.29 6.36
N THR A 100 -18.16 -1.04 6.32
CA THR A 100 -19.10 -1.70 5.38
C THR A 100 -20.23 -2.45 6.08
N GLY A 101 -20.08 -2.78 7.35
CA GLY A 101 -21.05 -3.56 8.12
C GLY A 101 -21.07 -5.06 7.78
N PHE A 102 -20.17 -5.56 6.93
CA PHE A 102 -20.07 -7.00 6.69
C PHE A 102 -19.55 -7.71 7.94
N PRO A 103 -20.15 -8.85 8.34
CA PRO A 103 -19.79 -9.54 9.58
C PRO A 103 -18.49 -10.34 9.48
N VAL A 104 -18.05 -10.63 8.25
CA VAL A 104 -16.84 -11.39 7.94
C VAL A 104 -16.15 -10.74 6.75
N VAL A 105 -14.84 -10.57 6.85
CA VAL A 105 -13.97 -10.19 5.73
C VAL A 105 -13.14 -11.41 5.34
N TYR A 106 -13.14 -11.74 4.06
CA TYR A 106 -12.31 -12.82 3.54
C TYR A 106 -10.85 -12.39 3.45
N VAL A 107 -9.97 -13.26 3.92
CA VAL A 107 -8.52 -13.08 3.92
C VAL A 107 -7.92 -14.22 3.13
N PHE A 108 -7.32 -13.89 2.00
CA PHE A 108 -6.55 -14.83 1.19
C PHE A 108 -5.09 -14.65 1.50
N GLN A 109 -4.45 -15.68 2.05
CA GLN A 109 -3.08 -15.60 2.53
C GLN A 109 -2.26 -16.78 2.04
N ARG A 110 -1.02 -16.53 1.65
CA ARG A 110 -0.10 -17.63 1.29
C ARG A 110 0.36 -18.38 2.55
N PRO A 111 0.35 -19.73 2.53
CA PRO A 111 0.80 -20.52 3.66
C PRO A 111 2.30 -20.30 3.89
N ALA A 112 2.71 -20.34 5.16
CA ALA A 112 4.11 -20.17 5.55
C ALA A 112 4.94 -21.40 5.15
N ILE A 113 6.20 -21.17 4.76
CA ILE A 113 7.16 -22.26 4.47
C ILE A 113 7.96 -22.63 5.72
N ASP A 114 8.10 -21.68 6.65
CA ASP A 114 8.91 -21.81 7.86
C ASP A 114 8.11 -21.43 9.11
N ASP A 115 8.51 -21.97 10.25
CA ASP A 115 7.87 -21.72 11.55
C ASP A 115 7.99 -20.26 12.00
N ALA A 116 8.97 -19.53 11.47
CA ALA A 116 9.16 -18.10 11.74
C ALA A 116 8.24 -17.22 10.86
N GLU A 117 7.43 -17.84 9.99
CA GLU A 117 6.51 -17.23 9.04
C GLU A 117 7.14 -16.13 8.16
N THR A 118 8.42 -16.28 7.81
CA THR A 118 9.17 -15.27 7.06
C THR A 118 9.06 -15.42 5.54
N ALA A 119 8.76 -16.64 5.06
CA ALA A 119 8.55 -16.96 3.65
C ALA A 119 7.22 -17.68 3.43
N ALA A 120 6.73 -17.65 2.18
CA ALA A 120 5.42 -18.20 1.82
C ALA A 120 5.47 -19.01 0.53
N PHE A 121 4.67 -20.07 0.46
CA PHE A 121 4.52 -20.87 -0.77
C PHE A 121 3.95 -20.00 -1.89
N LYS A 122 4.57 -20.08 -3.07
CA LYS A 122 4.05 -19.42 -4.27
C LYS A 122 2.95 -20.29 -4.87
N ASN A 123 1.94 -19.68 -5.47
CA ASN A 123 0.83 -20.36 -6.13
C ASN A 123 -0.08 -21.19 -5.21
N HIS A 124 0.03 -21.05 -3.90
CA HIS A 124 -0.85 -21.71 -2.92
C HIS A 124 -1.38 -20.64 -1.98
N TRP A 125 -2.66 -20.76 -1.61
CA TRP A 125 -3.39 -19.75 -0.87
C TRP A 125 -4.42 -20.39 0.04
N GLU A 126 -4.40 -19.99 1.29
CA GLU A 126 -5.41 -20.34 2.29
C GLU A 126 -6.57 -19.36 2.21
N TRP A 127 -7.81 -19.89 2.25
CA TRP A 127 -9.01 -19.08 2.40
C TRP A 127 -9.41 -18.98 3.87
N LYS A 128 -9.17 -17.80 4.45
CA LYS A 128 -9.50 -17.46 5.84
C LYS A 128 -10.59 -16.40 5.90
N GLY A 129 -11.19 -16.26 7.08
CA GLY A 129 -12.13 -15.21 7.41
C GLY A 129 -11.72 -14.51 8.70
N ALA A 130 -11.74 -13.18 8.70
CA ALA A 130 -11.66 -12.37 9.89
C ALA A 130 -13.07 -12.00 10.33
N GLN A 131 -13.36 -12.14 11.63
CA GLN A 131 -14.66 -11.83 12.21
C GLN A 131 -14.51 -10.70 13.22
N TYR A 132 -15.50 -9.82 13.26
CA TYR A 132 -15.52 -8.72 14.21
C TYR A 132 -15.59 -9.24 15.66
N GLY A 133 -14.60 -8.87 16.48
CA GLY A 133 -14.56 -9.21 17.90
C GLY A 133 -15.20 -8.13 18.77
N SER A 134 -14.57 -6.95 18.82
CA SER A 134 -15.02 -5.80 19.61
C SER A 134 -14.42 -4.51 19.09
N ARG A 135 -14.94 -3.35 19.54
CA ARG A 135 -14.42 -2.02 19.17
C ARG A 135 -13.01 -1.75 19.68
N THR A 136 -12.59 -2.46 20.73
CA THR A 136 -11.27 -2.32 21.35
C THR A 136 -10.26 -3.32 20.79
N ASN A 137 -10.72 -4.28 19.98
CA ASN A 137 -9.86 -5.27 19.33
C ASN A 137 -9.72 -4.93 17.84
N THR A 138 -8.88 -3.94 17.53
CA THR A 138 -8.61 -3.49 16.16
C THR A 138 -7.66 -4.44 15.40
N GLY A 139 -6.84 -5.19 16.14
CA GLY A 139 -5.89 -6.20 15.64
C GLY A 139 -6.51 -7.58 15.45
N ILE A 140 -7.58 -7.69 14.66
CA ILE A 140 -8.28 -8.97 14.50
C ILE A 140 -7.47 -9.98 13.69
N GLY A 141 -7.41 -11.20 14.20
CA GLY A 141 -6.88 -12.34 13.46
C GLY A 141 -7.86 -12.84 12.40
N SER A 142 -7.35 -13.71 11.53
CA SER A 142 -8.18 -14.49 10.61
C SER A 142 -8.07 -15.98 10.94
N SER A 143 -9.14 -16.73 10.66
CA SER A 143 -9.20 -18.17 10.91
C SER A 143 -9.73 -18.89 9.69
N ARG A 144 -9.42 -20.18 9.56
CA ARG A 144 -9.90 -21.01 8.46
C ARG A 144 -11.43 -21.05 8.47
N LEU A 145 -12.04 -20.88 7.30
CA LEU A 145 -13.49 -21.00 7.15
C LEU A 145 -13.90 -22.47 7.00
N SER A 146 -15.13 -22.79 7.41
CA SER A 146 -15.73 -24.08 7.10
C SER A 146 -16.26 -24.09 5.67
N HIS A 147 -16.27 -25.27 5.03
CA HIS A 147 -16.85 -25.46 3.69
C HIS A 147 -16.22 -24.61 2.57
N VAL A 148 -14.96 -24.21 2.72
CA VAL A 148 -14.14 -23.62 1.65
C VAL A 148 -13.04 -24.61 1.24
N PRO A 149 -12.53 -24.53 0.00
CA PRO A 149 -11.36 -25.30 -0.40
C PRO A 149 -10.17 -25.08 0.52
N ASP A 150 -9.39 -26.15 0.72
CA ASP A 150 -8.23 -26.17 1.61
C ASP A 150 -7.07 -25.32 1.09
N ASP A 151 -6.91 -25.31 -0.23
CA ASP A 151 -5.90 -24.55 -0.95
C ASP A 151 -6.50 -24.00 -2.23
N LEU A 152 -6.09 -22.80 -2.59
CA LEU A 152 -6.46 -22.11 -3.82
C LEU A 152 -5.20 -21.81 -4.61
N LEU A 153 -5.27 -22.03 -5.92
CA LEU A 153 -4.22 -21.67 -6.85
C LEU A 153 -4.34 -20.20 -7.25
N ASP A 154 -3.27 -19.67 -7.85
CA ASP A 154 -3.24 -18.28 -8.26
C ASP A 154 -4.36 -17.91 -9.26
N GLU A 155 -4.81 -18.86 -10.08
CA GLU A 155 -5.93 -18.66 -11.03
C GLU A 155 -7.24 -18.36 -10.28
N GLU A 156 -7.54 -19.15 -9.25
CA GLU A 156 -8.76 -19.00 -8.47
C GLU A 156 -8.74 -17.71 -7.65
N ILE A 157 -7.55 -17.29 -7.18
CA ILE A 157 -7.38 -16.00 -6.53
C ILE A 157 -7.57 -14.85 -7.51
N TRP A 158 -7.03 -14.97 -8.72
CA TRP A 158 -7.23 -13.97 -9.77
C TRP A 158 -8.71 -13.76 -10.09
N GLU A 159 -9.45 -14.85 -10.32
CA GLU A 159 -10.91 -14.80 -10.56
C GLU A 159 -11.66 -14.13 -9.40
N LYS A 160 -11.29 -14.44 -8.15
CA LYS A 160 -11.88 -13.80 -6.97
C LYS A 160 -11.59 -12.30 -6.92
N VAL A 161 -10.34 -11.88 -7.12
CA VAL A 161 -9.95 -10.46 -7.10
C VAL A 161 -10.72 -9.68 -8.16
N VAL A 162 -10.77 -10.18 -9.40
CA VAL A 162 -11.53 -9.56 -10.50
C VAL A 162 -13.02 -9.49 -10.16
N SER A 163 -13.59 -10.58 -9.62
CA SER A 163 -15.00 -10.64 -9.23
C SER A 163 -15.35 -9.64 -8.13
N TYR A 164 -14.51 -9.50 -7.09
CA TYR A 164 -14.74 -8.55 -6.00
C TYR A 164 -14.64 -7.10 -6.47
N ILE A 165 -13.65 -6.78 -7.30
CA ILE A 165 -13.49 -5.44 -7.88
C ILE A 165 -14.68 -5.10 -8.78
N ALA A 166 -15.10 -6.03 -9.64
CA ALA A 166 -16.28 -5.85 -10.51
C ALA A 166 -17.58 -5.64 -9.72
N ARG A 167 -17.68 -6.19 -8.51
CA ARG A 167 -18.80 -5.99 -7.57
C ARG A 167 -18.64 -4.75 -6.69
N THR A 168 -17.63 -3.91 -6.94
CA THR A 168 -17.30 -2.72 -6.15
C THR A 168 -17.02 -3.01 -4.67
N CYS A 169 -16.61 -4.24 -4.36
CA CYS A 169 -16.16 -4.58 -3.02
C CYS A 169 -14.79 -3.91 -2.75
N PRO A 170 -14.59 -3.29 -1.58
CA PRO A 170 -13.26 -2.84 -1.19
C PRO A 170 -12.30 -4.03 -1.04
N VAL A 171 -11.12 -3.93 -1.64
CA VAL A 171 -10.08 -4.96 -1.58
C VAL A 171 -8.79 -4.31 -1.10
N THR A 172 -8.07 -4.99 -0.20
CA THR A 172 -6.77 -4.57 0.32
C THR A 172 -5.73 -5.66 0.11
N ALA A 173 -4.46 -5.28 0.09
CA ALA A 173 -3.33 -6.19 -0.01
C ALA A 173 -2.24 -5.77 0.96
N SER A 174 -1.52 -6.74 1.53
CA SER A 174 -0.38 -6.49 2.40
C SER A 174 0.62 -7.63 2.35
N ILE A 175 1.84 -7.36 2.81
CA ILE A 175 2.91 -8.35 2.94
C ILE A 175 2.97 -8.76 4.40
N THR A 176 2.48 -9.96 4.72
CA THR A 176 2.37 -10.46 6.10
C THR A 176 3.46 -11.46 6.47
N ARG A 177 4.23 -11.96 5.49
CA ARG A 177 5.32 -12.92 5.67
C ARG A 177 6.65 -12.22 5.40
N PHE A 178 7.35 -11.84 6.46
CA PHE A 178 8.62 -11.12 6.38
C PHE A 178 9.40 -11.29 7.69
N PRO A 179 10.74 -11.20 7.67
CA PRO A 179 11.55 -11.26 8.88
C PRO A 179 11.23 -10.11 9.84
N ALA A 180 11.29 -10.36 11.14
CA ALA A 180 11.11 -9.32 12.15
C ALA A 180 12.08 -8.14 11.90
N ALA A 181 11.51 -6.97 11.68
CA ALA A 181 12.26 -5.74 11.48
C ALA A 181 12.90 -5.28 12.79
N LYS A 182 14.19 -4.92 12.76
CA LYS A 182 14.92 -4.36 13.91
C LYS A 182 14.92 -2.84 13.90
N ALA A 183 14.76 -2.24 12.72
CA ALA A 183 14.64 -0.81 12.50
C ALA A 183 13.55 -0.50 11.47
N VAL A 184 13.04 0.74 11.48
CA VAL A 184 12.01 1.22 10.54
C VAL A 184 12.41 0.99 9.08
N ARG A 185 13.69 1.15 8.75
CA ARG A 185 14.21 0.92 7.39
C ARG A 185 14.05 -0.51 6.90
N ASP A 186 13.99 -1.49 7.79
CA ASP A 186 13.96 -2.91 7.42
C ASP A 186 12.59 -3.31 6.84
N TYR A 187 11.56 -2.50 7.05
CA TYR A 187 10.26 -2.67 6.40
C TYR A 187 10.29 -2.28 4.91
N TYR A 188 11.21 -1.41 4.49
CA TYR A 188 11.29 -0.92 3.11
C TYR A 188 12.09 -1.90 2.27
N ARG A 189 11.45 -2.45 1.24
CA ARG A 189 12.08 -3.40 0.33
C ARG A 189 12.80 -2.67 -0.81
N PRO A 190 13.85 -3.28 -1.39
CA PRO A 190 14.56 -2.70 -2.54
C PRO A 190 13.69 -2.49 -3.79
N ASP A 191 12.56 -3.21 -3.88
CA ASP A 191 11.61 -3.11 -4.98
C ASP A 191 10.55 -2.00 -4.77
N GLY A 192 10.60 -1.29 -3.64
CA GLY A 192 9.73 -0.17 -3.30
C GLY A 192 8.45 -0.55 -2.55
N LEU A 193 8.21 -1.85 -2.30
CA LEU A 193 7.12 -2.29 -1.43
C LEU A 193 7.54 -2.21 0.05
N ILE A 194 6.55 -2.16 0.94
CA ILE A 194 6.74 -2.05 2.38
C ILE A 194 6.13 -3.28 3.03
N SER A 195 6.96 -4.00 3.78
CA SER A 195 6.54 -5.17 4.57
C SER A 195 5.64 -4.74 5.72
N GLY A 196 4.62 -5.53 6.06
CA GLY A 196 3.68 -5.21 7.15
C GLY A 196 2.82 -3.97 6.89
N HIS A 197 2.68 -3.56 5.63
CA HIS A 197 1.97 -2.35 5.23
C HIS A 197 0.74 -2.65 4.38
N ALA A 198 -0.33 -1.89 4.61
CA ALA A 198 -1.60 -2.04 3.92
C ALA A 198 -1.67 -1.20 2.64
N TYR A 199 -2.09 -1.82 1.55
CA TYR A 199 -2.34 -1.19 0.25
C TYR A 199 -3.81 -1.35 -0.13
N ALA A 200 -4.40 -0.32 -0.73
CA ALA A 200 -5.71 -0.46 -1.36
C ALA A 200 -5.53 -1.05 -2.77
N VAL A 201 -6.31 -2.08 -3.10
CA VAL A 201 -6.41 -2.61 -4.46
C VAL A 201 -7.49 -1.81 -5.19
N LEU A 202 -7.11 -1.09 -6.23
CA LEU A 202 -7.99 -0.17 -6.96
C LEU A 202 -8.60 -0.78 -8.21
N ASP A 203 -7.87 -1.67 -8.89
CA ASP A 203 -8.27 -2.21 -10.17
C ASP A 203 -7.52 -3.52 -10.43
N ALA A 204 -8.09 -4.41 -11.25
CA ALA A 204 -7.43 -5.60 -11.75
C ALA A 204 -7.83 -5.83 -13.21
N ARG A 205 -6.83 -6.00 -14.08
CA ARG A 205 -7.02 -6.14 -15.53
C ARG A 205 -6.16 -7.25 -16.09
N GLU A 206 -6.73 -7.98 -17.03
CA GLU A 206 -5.99 -8.88 -17.91
C GLU A 206 -5.87 -8.22 -19.29
N VAL A 207 -4.65 -8.16 -19.82
CA VAL A 207 -4.35 -7.65 -21.15
C VAL A 207 -3.58 -8.71 -21.90
N ILE A 208 -3.96 -8.98 -23.14
CA ILE A 208 -3.21 -9.89 -23.99
C ILE A 208 -2.03 -9.12 -24.60
N LEU A 209 -0.81 -9.52 -24.27
CA LEU A 209 0.38 -8.99 -24.92
C LEU A 209 0.58 -9.66 -26.27
N HIS A 210 0.68 -8.84 -27.31
CA HIS A 210 1.10 -9.28 -28.63
C HIS A 210 2.62 -9.22 -28.70
N ASN A 211 3.25 -10.31 -29.16
CA ASN A 211 4.69 -10.35 -29.37
C ASN A 211 4.97 -10.14 -30.87
N ASP A 212 5.86 -9.21 -31.21
CA ASP A 212 6.27 -8.88 -32.58
C ASP A 212 6.80 -10.09 -33.37
N GLN A 213 7.14 -11.18 -32.70
CA GLN A 213 7.64 -12.43 -33.31
C GLN A 213 6.56 -13.50 -33.54
N GLY A 214 5.27 -13.19 -33.37
CA GLY A 214 4.16 -14.05 -33.82
C GLY A 214 4.00 -15.40 -33.10
N ARG A 215 4.66 -15.63 -31.96
CA ARG A 215 4.73 -16.97 -31.34
C ARG A 215 3.91 -17.23 -30.07
N ARG A 216 3.22 -16.23 -29.49
CA ARG A 216 2.09 -16.46 -28.56
C ARG A 216 1.53 -15.14 -28.03
N ASN A 217 0.19 -15.06 -28.02
CA ASN A 217 -0.54 -14.16 -27.14
C ASN A 217 -0.30 -14.62 -25.70
N VAL A 218 0.26 -13.75 -24.85
CA VAL A 218 0.49 -14.06 -23.43
C VAL A 218 -0.43 -13.18 -22.59
N PRO A 219 -1.32 -13.74 -21.76
CA PRO A 219 -2.13 -12.94 -20.85
C PRO A 219 -1.22 -12.32 -19.79
N LEU A 220 -1.30 -11.00 -19.67
CA LEU A 220 -0.68 -10.21 -18.63
C LEU A 220 -1.76 -9.76 -17.65
N ARG A 221 -1.61 -10.21 -16.40
CA ARG A 221 -2.49 -9.84 -15.30
C ARG A 221 -1.87 -8.74 -14.47
N LEU A 222 -2.61 -7.66 -14.27
CA LEU A 222 -2.19 -6.49 -13.51
C LEU A 222 -3.22 -6.14 -12.43
N VAL A 223 -2.75 -5.69 -11.28
CA VAL A 223 -3.51 -5.16 -10.14
C VAL A 223 -2.98 -3.78 -9.80
N ALA A 224 -3.83 -2.75 -9.76
CA ALA A 224 -3.43 -1.42 -9.30
C ALA A 224 -3.47 -1.35 -7.79
N LEU A 225 -2.33 -0.99 -7.18
CA LEU A 225 -2.23 -0.78 -5.75
C LEU A 225 -2.08 0.72 -5.47
N LYS A 226 -2.61 1.15 -4.32
CA LYS A 226 -2.39 2.49 -3.79
C LYS A 226 -1.79 2.38 -2.40
N ASN A 227 -0.62 2.99 -2.25
CA ASN A 227 0.00 3.21 -0.95
C ASN A 227 -0.73 4.37 -0.23
N PRO A 228 -1.29 4.18 0.98
CA PRO A 228 -1.97 5.25 1.72
C PRO A 228 -1.03 6.41 2.09
N HIS A 229 0.28 6.17 2.21
CA HIS A 229 1.28 7.22 2.48
C HIS A 229 1.62 8.08 1.26
N GLY A 230 1.10 7.72 0.08
CA GLY A 230 1.46 8.34 -1.18
C GLY A 230 2.89 8.01 -1.62
N ASP A 231 3.33 8.75 -2.65
CA ASP A 231 4.66 8.63 -3.21
C ASP A 231 5.60 9.57 -2.44
N TRP A 232 6.57 8.98 -1.75
CA TRP A 232 7.66 9.72 -1.14
C TRP A 232 8.96 8.93 -1.28
N LYS A 233 10.07 9.66 -1.24
CA LYS A 233 11.42 9.12 -1.18
C LYS A 233 12.05 9.62 0.11
N ALA A 234 12.77 8.76 0.82
CA ALA A 234 13.56 9.20 1.95
C ALA A 234 14.61 10.21 1.50
N GLU A 235 14.94 11.18 2.35
CA GLU A 235 16.04 12.11 2.13
C GLU A 235 17.32 11.33 1.81
N GLY A 236 18.03 11.73 0.74
CA GLY A 236 19.17 11.00 0.18
C GLY A 236 18.81 9.83 -0.74
N GLY A 237 17.53 9.65 -1.11
CA GLY A 237 17.09 8.66 -2.12
C GLY A 237 17.19 7.20 -1.69
N THR A 238 17.50 6.93 -0.41
CA THR A 238 17.84 5.59 0.09
C THR A 238 16.66 4.59 -0.02
N PHE A 239 15.43 5.07 0.08
CA PHE A 239 14.21 4.23 0.05
C PHE A 239 13.09 4.92 -0.74
N SER A 240 12.27 4.12 -1.43
CA SER A 240 11.08 4.57 -2.15
C SER A 240 9.83 3.87 -1.60
N SER A 241 8.72 4.58 -1.54
CA SER A 241 7.40 4.02 -1.22
C SER A 241 6.59 3.59 -2.46
N THR A 242 7.20 3.69 -3.64
CA THR A 242 6.61 3.40 -4.96
C THR A 242 7.28 2.19 -5.59
N TRP A 243 6.50 1.31 -6.21
CA TRP A 243 7.01 0.12 -6.90
C TRP A 243 7.99 0.46 -8.03
N LEU A 244 9.18 -0.15 -7.97
CA LEU A 244 10.29 0.08 -8.91
C LEU A 244 10.46 -1.06 -9.93
N GLY A 245 9.70 -2.14 -9.79
CA GLY A 245 9.83 -3.30 -10.68
C GLY A 245 9.10 -3.15 -12.01
N GLU A 246 8.84 -4.28 -12.68
CA GLU A 246 8.14 -4.31 -13.96
C GLU A 246 6.76 -3.63 -13.86
N TRP A 247 6.44 -2.80 -14.85
CA TRP A 247 5.24 -1.95 -14.86
C TRP A 247 5.15 -0.94 -13.69
N GLY A 248 6.25 -0.68 -12.98
CA GLY A 248 6.39 0.52 -12.15
C GLY A 248 6.34 1.80 -12.98
N HIS A 249 6.25 2.97 -12.34
CA HIS A 249 6.12 4.25 -13.04
C HIS A 249 7.31 4.57 -13.96
N GLN A 250 8.50 4.08 -13.62
CA GLN A 250 9.73 4.20 -14.41
C GLN A 250 9.96 3.04 -15.39
N SER A 251 9.07 2.06 -15.44
CA SER A 251 9.25 0.91 -16.33
C SER A 251 9.04 1.30 -17.79
N ASP A 252 10.01 0.97 -18.63
CA ASP A 252 9.94 1.15 -20.08
C ASP A 252 8.90 0.22 -20.75
N ARG A 253 8.39 -0.78 -20.03
CA ARG A 253 7.34 -1.68 -20.54
C ARG A 253 6.06 -0.95 -20.94
N TRP A 254 5.71 0.14 -20.26
CA TRP A 254 4.59 0.98 -20.65
C TRP A 254 4.74 1.55 -22.07
N GLN A 255 5.97 1.85 -22.49
CA GLN A 255 6.26 2.37 -23.83
C GLN A 255 6.31 1.25 -24.87
N ARG A 256 6.82 0.08 -24.49
CA ARG A 256 6.89 -1.08 -25.39
C ARG A 256 5.54 -1.75 -25.65
N HIS A 257 4.58 -1.58 -24.74
CA HIS A 257 3.26 -2.20 -24.80
C HIS A 257 2.16 -1.16 -24.58
N PRO A 258 1.97 -0.23 -25.53
CA PRO A 258 0.96 0.83 -25.42
C PRO A 258 -0.45 0.27 -25.27
N GLU A 259 -0.73 -0.93 -25.77
CA GLU A 259 -2.01 -1.64 -25.64
C GLU A 259 -2.47 -1.81 -24.18
N VAL A 260 -1.52 -1.87 -23.23
CA VAL A 260 -1.79 -1.94 -21.79
C VAL A 260 -2.21 -0.56 -21.25
N GLY A 261 -1.65 0.52 -21.81
CA GLY A 261 -1.87 1.90 -21.36
C GLY A 261 -3.01 2.64 -22.08
N THR A 262 -3.52 2.15 -23.21
CA THR A 262 -4.59 2.80 -24.01
C THR A 262 -6.00 2.35 -23.69
N GLY A 263 -6.21 1.55 -22.63
CA GLY A 263 -7.55 1.25 -22.12
C GLY A 263 -8.23 2.52 -21.60
N LYS A 264 -9.01 3.18 -22.47
CA LYS A 264 -9.92 4.33 -22.21
C LYS A 264 -10.84 4.08 -21.00
N ALA A 265 -10.31 4.18 -19.79
CA ALA A 265 -11.01 4.31 -18.50
C ALA A 265 -9.97 4.36 -17.36
N ILE A 266 -9.01 5.28 -17.45
CA ILE A 266 -8.23 5.72 -16.28
C ILE A 266 -8.73 7.12 -16.00
N PHE A 267 -9.92 7.22 -15.40
CA PHE A 267 -10.62 8.48 -15.23
C PHE A 267 -9.78 9.43 -14.38
N SER A 268 -9.40 10.52 -15.03
CA SER A 268 -9.51 11.87 -14.50
C SER A 268 -10.81 12.02 -13.68
N MET A 269 -10.69 12.05 -12.36
CA MET A 269 -11.46 13.02 -11.59
C MET A 269 -10.50 14.14 -11.22
N LYS A 270 -10.83 15.36 -11.66
CA LYS A 270 -10.15 16.59 -11.24
C LYS A 270 -9.99 16.59 -9.72
N GLY A 271 -8.74 16.49 -9.25
CA GLY A 271 -8.41 16.61 -7.83
C GLY A 271 -7.12 15.90 -7.45
N SER A 272 -5.98 16.57 -7.66
CA SER A 272 -4.61 16.18 -7.34
C SER A 272 -3.93 15.17 -8.30
N ARG A 273 -2.82 15.65 -8.89
CA ARG A 273 -1.95 14.91 -9.80
C ARG A 273 -1.08 13.93 -9.00
N ALA A 274 -1.53 12.69 -8.87
CA ALA A 274 -0.65 11.53 -8.68
C ALA A 274 -1.29 10.35 -9.43
N PRO A 275 -0.61 9.73 -10.42
CA PRO A 275 -1.22 8.65 -11.17
C PRO A 275 -1.23 7.36 -10.34
N CYS A 276 -2.43 6.89 -9.95
CA CYS A 276 -2.63 5.51 -9.52
C CYS A 276 -2.33 4.57 -10.69
N ARG A 277 -1.50 3.54 -10.52
CA ARG A 277 -1.07 2.66 -11.64
C ARG A 277 -1.10 1.17 -11.29
N LEU A 278 -1.30 0.38 -12.34
CA LEU A 278 -1.43 -1.07 -12.35
C LEU A 278 -0.05 -1.75 -12.20
N PHE A 279 0.04 -2.78 -11.36
CA PHE A 279 1.24 -3.59 -11.08
C PHE A 279 1.01 -5.04 -11.50
N PRO A 280 2.01 -5.78 -12.01
CA PRO A 280 1.79 -7.13 -12.46
C PRO A 280 1.60 -8.08 -11.27
N LEU A 281 0.61 -8.96 -11.36
CA LEU A 281 0.61 -10.18 -10.56
C LEU A 281 1.54 -11.17 -11.27
N THR A 282 2.85 -10.94 -11.27
CA THR A 282 3.78 -11.87 -11.92
C THR A 282 3.91 -13.14 -11.10
N ILE A 283 3.15 -14.14 -11.52
CA ILE A 283 3.41 -15.54 -11.26
C ILE A 283 4.24 -16.01 -12.43
N ARG A 284 5.55 -16.09 -12.22
CA ARG A 284 6.42 -16.86 -13.11
C ARG A 284 7.01 -18.00 -12.31
N SER A 285 6.45 -19.18 -12.54
CA SER A 285 7.16 -20.43 -12.45
C SER A 285 8.24 -20.45 -13.54
N SER A 286 9.41 -20.96 -13.19
CA SER A 286 10.60 -21.15 -14.02
C SER A 286 11.32 -19.87 -14.48
N TRP A 287 12.60 -19.77 -14.08
CA TRP A 287 13.78 -19.27 -14.79
C TRP A 287 14.86 -18.93 -13.75
N TRP A 288 15.31 -19.94 -13.00
CA TRP A 288 16.55 -19.91 -12.21
C TRP A 288 17.13 -21.32 -12.20
N PHE A 289 17.62 -21.77 -13.36
CA PHE A 289 18.55 -22.88 -13.47
C PHE A 289 19.55 -22.53 -14.56
N LYS A 290 20.63 -21.86 -14.15
CA LYS A 290 21.99 -21.90 -14.71
C LYS A 290 22.80 -20.77 -14.09
N SER A 291 23.48 -21.09 -13.00
CA SER A 291 24.88 -20.67 -12.72
C SER A 291 25.27 -21.09 -11.30
N ILE A 292 25.41 -22.39 -11.09
CA ILE A 292 26.34 -22.93 -10.09
C ILE A 292 27.13 -24.03 -10.80
N GLN A 293 28.31 -23.70 -11.28
CA GLN A 293 29.42 -24.65 -11.32
C GLN A 293 30.75 -23.92 -11.49
N LYS A 294 31.69 -24.33 -10.62
CA LYS A 294 33.12 -23.97 -10.53
C LYS A 294 33.47 -22.78 -9.63
N LEU A 295 33.78 -23.11 -8.38
CA LEU A 295 35.11 -22.86 -7.78
C LEU A 295 35.19 -23.60 -6.42
N LYS A 296 35.61 -24.87 -6.50
CA LYS A 296 36.33 -25.56 -5.42
C LYS A 296 37.61 -26.09 -6.05
N GLN A 297 38.73 -25.42 -5.78
CA GLN A 297 40.10 -25.92 -5.84
C GLN A 297 41.03 -24.81 -5.34
N HIS A 298 41.16 -24.72 -4.02
CA HIS A 298 42.41 -24.80 -3.24
C HIS A 298 42.09 -24.48 -1.78
#